data_AF-A0A957SV92-F1
#
_entry.id   AF-A0A957SV92-F1
#
_cell.length_a   1.000
_cell.length_b   1.000
_cell.length_c   1.000
_cell.angle_alpha   90.00
_cell.angle_beta   90.00
_cell.angle_gamma   90.00
#
_symmetry.space_group_name_H-M   'P 1'
#
loop_
_entity.id
_entity.type
_entity.pdbx_description
1 polymer ?
#
loop_
_entity_poly.entity_id
_entity_poly.type
_entity_poly.pdbx_seq_one_letter_code
_entity_poly.pdbx_strand_id
1 'polypeptide(L)'
;NYKLIARIVEEEGGSLIAVHGRTKEQRYAGNADWDAIAEVKSLVKIPVIGSGDVKTVADIDRMKAHTNVDAVMIGRGAIPNPWIFARLDREQVPPELVKETIRKHLARSVEFYGDEDGSRLFRKNAVQYVMMNHLTRDERKEILKSRPSAEFLELLEKIYDSPIMQA
;
A
#
# COMPACT_ATOMS: atom_id res chain seq x y z
N ASN A 1 10.52 -16.28 -20.42
CA ASN A 1 9.18 -16.54 -21.02
C ASN A 1 8.19 -15.36 -20.87
N TYR A 2 8.45 -14.32 -20.04
CA TYR A 2 7.49 -13.21 -19.84
C TYR A 2 7.22 -12.38 -21.11
N LYS A 3 8.19 -12.24 -22.01
CA LYS A 3 8.03 -11.53 -23.31
C LYS A 3 6.97 -12.16 -24.20
N LEU A 4 6.99 -13.49 -24.30
CA LEU A 4 6.01 -14.24 -25.09
C LEU A 4 4.62 -14.09 -24.47
N ILE A 5 4.51 -14.19 -23.14
CA ILE A 5 3.25 -13.99 -22.43
C ILE A 5 2.68 -12.59 -22.72
N ALA A 6 3.50 -11.54 -22.69
CA ALA A 6 3.04 -10.19 -22.98
C ALA A 6 2.48 -10.03 -24.40
N ARG A 7 3.14 -10.62 -25.41
CA ARG A 7 2.65 -10.61 -26.80
C ARG A 7 1.34 -11.38 -26.95
N ILE A 8 1.24 -12.56 -26.35
CA ILE A 8 0.00 -13.35 -26.38
C ILE A 8 -1.16 -12.55 -25.79
N VAL A 9 -0.95 -11.85 -24.66
CA VAL A 9 -2.02 -11.03 -24.05
C VAL A 9 -2.50 -9.94 -25.01
N GLU A 10 -1.59 -9.28 -25.73
CA GLU A 10 -1.96 -8.27 -26.74
C GLU A 10 -2.64 -8.89 -27.98
N GLU A 11 -2.09 -9.97 -28.52
CA GLU A 11 -2.60 -10.67 -29.71
C GLU A 11 -4.01 -11.24 -29.48
N GLU A 12 -4.30 -11.69 -28.26
CA GLU A 12 -5.61 -12.20 -27.84
C GLU A 12 -6.58 -11.09 -27.38
N GLY A 13 -6.25 -9.81 -27.65
CA GLY A 13 -7.16 -8.68 -27.44
C GLY A 13 -7.19 -8.12 -26.01
N GLY A 14 -6.20 -8.44 -25.17
CA GLY A 14 -6.04 -7.82 -23.87
C GLY A 14 -5.91 -6.30 -23.98
N SER A 15 -6.68 -5.55 -23.20
CA SER A 15 -6.68 -4.08 -23.29
C SER A 15 -5.56 -3.40 -22.49
N LEU A 16 -4.91 -4.13 -21.57
CA LEU A 16 -3.89 -3.62 -20.65
C LEU A 16 -3.12 -4.79 -20.01
N ILE A 17 -1.84 -4.59 -19.68
CA ILE A 17 -1.03 -5.54 -18.90
C ILE A 17 -0.52 -4.88 -17.62
N ALA A 18 -0.68 -5.54 -16.47
CA ALA A 18 0.04 -5.18 -15.25
C ALA A 18 1.19 -6.17 -15.02
N VAL A 19 2.42 -5.66 -14.89
CA VAL A 19 3.63 -6.47 -14.72
C VAL A 19 4.22 -6.21 -13.35
N HIS A 20 4.24 -7.23 -12.51
CA HIS A 20 5.04 -7.21 -11.30
C HIS A 20 6.46 -7.71 -11.62
N GLY A 21 7.49 -6.94 -11.27
CA GLY A 21 8.90 -7.23 -11.55
C GLY A 21 9.49 -8.39 -10.75
N ARG A 22 8.70 -9.39 -10.34
CA ARG A 22 9.20 -10.61 -9.69
C ARG A 22 8.55 -11.84 -10.30
N THR A 23 9.32 -12.91 -10.35
CA THR A 23 8.80 -14.25 -10.65
C THR A 23 8.00 -14.80 -9.47
N LYS A 24 7.20 -15.82 -9.75
CA LYS A 24 6.45 -16.55 -8.73
C LYS A 24 7.36 -17.13 -7.63
N GLU A 25 8.53 -17.65 -8.00
CA GLU A 25 9.48 -18.29 -7.07
C GLU A 25 10.13 -17.30 -6.12
N GLN A 26 10.41 -16.07 -6.60
CA GLN A 26 10.98 -15.02 -5.76
C GLN A 26 10.03 -14.57 -4.64
N ARG A 27 8.71 -14.70 -4.83
CA ARG A 27 7.69 -14.17 -3.90
C ARG A 27 7.96 -12.69 -3.59
N TYR A 28 8.45 -12.40 -2.39
CA TYR A 28 8.81 -11.06 -1.92
C TYR A 28 10.31 -10.87 -1.66
N ALA A 29 11.13 -11.86 -2.00
CA ALA A 29 12.58 -11.80 -1.87
C ALA A 29 13.22 -11.01 -3.03
N GLY A 30 14.45 -10.55 -2.80
CA GLY A 30 15.18 -9.72 -3.76
C GLY A 30 14.48 -8.41 -4.09
N ASN A 31 14.95 -7.75 -5.15
CA ASN A 31 14.35 -6.53 -5.68
C ASN A 31 13.48 -6.85 -6.89
N ALA A 32 12.43 -6.06 -7.10
CA ALA A 32 11.67 -6.09 -8.34
C ALA A 32 12.58 -5.67 -9.51
N ASP A 33 12.64 -6.51 -10.53
CA ASP A 33 13.34 -6.28 -11.79
C ASP A 33 12.51 -5.31 -12.64
N TRP A 34 12.91 -4.04 -12.64
CA TRP A 34 12.27 -3.00 -13.44
C TRP A 34 12.74 -3.04 -14.90
N ASP A 35 13.89 -3.64 -15.21
CA ASP A 35 14.33 -3.83 -16.61
C ASP A 35 13.39 -4.79 -17.32
N ALA A 36 12.96 -5.88 -16.68
CA ALA A 36 11.95 -6.78 -17.23
C ALA A 36 10.61 -6.06 -17.52
N ILE A 37 10.22 -5.10 -16.69
CA ILE A 37 9.02 -4.27 -16.92
C ILE A 37 9.22 -3.36 -18.14
N ALA A 38 10.38 -2.69 -18.24
CA ALA A 38 10.74 -1.84 -19.37
C ALA A 38 10.75 -2.63 -20.69
N GLU A 39 11.29 -3.85 -20.66
CA GLU A 39 11.29 -4.76 -21.80
C GLU A 39 9.87 -5.10 -22.23
N VAL A 40 8.96 -5.42 -21.31
CA VAL A 40 7.53 -5.63 -21.66
C VAL A 40 6.92 -4.37 -22.26
N LYS A 41 7.13 -3.20 -21.65
CA LYS A 41 6.60 -1.93 -22.17
C LYS A 41 7.08 -1.62 -23.59
N SER A 42 8.32 -1.96 -23.93
CA SER A 42 8.85 -1.76 -25.29
C SER A 42 8.31 -2.75 -26.33
N LEU A 43 7.76 -3.90 -25.89
CA LEU A 43 7.35 -5.00 -26.77
C LEU A 43 5.90 -4.92 -27.24
N VAL A 44 5.02 -4.34 -26.42
CA VAL A 44 3.57 -4.27 -26.69
C VAL A 44 3.13 -2.82 -26.90
N LYS A 45 2.04 -2.62 -27.63
CA LYS A 45 1.43 -1.30 -27.88
C LYS A 45 0.33 -0.98 -26.88
N ILE A 46 -0.33 -2.00 -26.31
CA ILE A 46 -1.32 -1.80 -25.25
C ILE A 46 -0.69 -1.19 -23.99
N PRO A 47 -1.45 -0.47 -23.15
CA PRO A 47 -0.94 0.10 -21.91
C PRO A 47 -0.33 -0.96 -20.98
N VAL A 48 0.80 -0.60 -20.36
CA VAL A 48 1.50 -1.41 -19.37
C VAL A 48 1.55 -0.65 -18.04
N ILE A 49 1.15 -1.34 -16.97
CA ILE A 49 1.25 -0.86 -15.60
C ILE A 49 2.43 -1.58 -14.92
N GLY A 50 3.43 -0.82 -14.47
CA GLY A 50 4.55 -1.35 -13.70
C GLY A 50 4.19 -1.57 -12.23
N SER A 51 4.68 -2.66 -11.63
CA SER A 51 4.49 -2.94 -10.20
C SER A 51 5.70 -3.60 -9.57
N GLY A 52 5.93 -3.29 -8.30
CA GLY A 52 6.98 -3.90 -7.49
C GLY A 52 7.90 -2.86 -6.86
N ASP A 53 8.03 -2.94 -5.53
CA ASP A 53 8.94 -2.13 -4.71
C ASP A 53 8.75 -0.60 -4.78
N VAL A 54 7.53 -0.16 -5.09
CA VAL A 54 7.11 1.24 -4.97
C VAL A 54 6.57 1.49 -3.56
N LYS A 55 7.27 2.32 -2.79
CA LYS A 55 6.98 2.65 -1.38
C LYS A 55 6.86 4.15 -1.13
N THR A 56 7.51 4.97 -1.95
CA THR A 56 7.50 6.43 -1.87
C THR A 56 6.95 7.07 -3.15
N VAL A 57 6.57 8.34 -3.06
CA VAL A 57 6.19 9.16 -4.22
C VAL A 57 7.32 9.22 -5.24
N ALA A 58 8.56 9.35 -4.78
CA ALA A 58 9.74 9.33 -5.64
C ALA A 58 9.93 7.99 -6.37
N ASP A 59 9.56 6.86 -5.76
CA ASP A 59 9.64 5.54 -6.41
C ASP A 59 8.70 5.46 -7.62
N ILE A 60 7.54 6.13 -7.58
CA ILE A 60 6.61 6.21 -8.71
C ILE A 60 7.30 6.91 -9.89
N ASP A 61 7.95 8.04 -9.63
CA ASP A 61 8.62 8.83 -10.66
C ASP A 61 9.82 8.08 -11.23
N ARG A 62 10.60 7.41 -10.38
CA ARG A 62 11.71 6.57 -10.82
C ARG A 62 11.23 5.38 -11.66
N MET A 63 10.15 4.69 -11.26
CA MET A 63 9.62 3.58 -12.05
C MET A 63 9.17 4.06 -13.43
N LYS A 64 8.43 5.17 -13.51
CA LYS A 64 8.00 5.75 -14.79
C LYS A 64 9.20 6.15 -15.65
N ALA A 65 10.18 6.85 -15.08
CA ALA A 65 11.37 7.27 -15.82
C ALA A 65 12.22 6.09 -16.32
N HIS A 66 12.34 5.03 -15.52
CA HIS A 66 13.14 3.84 -15.85
C HIS A 66 12.48 2.95 -16.88
N THR A 67 11.16 2.77 -16.78
CA THR A 67 10.43 1.73 -17.55
C THR A 67 9.56 2.27 -18.67
N ASN A 68 9.29 3.57 -18.68
CA ASN A 68 8.36 4.23 -19.59
C ASN A 68 6.91 3.67 -19.52
N VAL A 69 6.53 3.01 -18.42
CA VAL A 69 5.17 2.48 -18.21
C VAL A 69 4.12 3.60 -18.14
N ASP A 70 2.91 3.28 -18.57
CA ASP A 70 1.80 4.24 -18.64
C ASP A 70 1.25 4.57 -17.24
N ALA A 71 1.30 3.60 -16.32
CA ALA A 71 0.94 3.78 -14.92
C ALA A 71 1.75 2.88 -13.98
N VAL A 72 1.60 3.14 -12.68
CA VAL A 72 2.26 2.39 -11.61
C VAL A 72 1.19 1.81 -10.69
N MET A 73 1.29 0.52 -10.39
CA MET A 73 0.44 -0.17 -9.42
C MET A 73 1.18 -0.38 -8.10
N ILE A 74 0.61 0.17 -7.03
CA ILE A 74 1.17 0.16 -5.69
C ILE A 74 0.38 -0.81 -4.82
N GLY A 75 1.05 -1.83 -4.28
CA GLY A 75 0.45 -2.79 -3.35
C GLY A 75 0.82 -2.46 -1.90
N ARG A 76 1.79 -3.19 -1.35
CA ARG A 76 2.19 -3.12 0.07
C ARG A 76 2.58 -1.71 0.54
N GLY A 77 3.17 -0.88 -0.32
CA GLY A 77 3.56 0.49 0.01
C GLY A 77 2.36 1.40 0.36
N ALA A 78 1.19 1.12 -0.21
CA ALA A 78 -0.02 1.91 0.04
C ALA A 78 -0.72 1.53 1.36
N ILE A 79 -0.39 0.40 1.99
CA ILE A 79 -1.04 -0.04 3.23
C ILE A 79 -0.74 0.92 4.39
N PRO A 80 0.52 1.24 4.72
CA PRO A 80 0.83 2.24 5.75
C PRO A 80 0.66 3.69 5.25
N ASN A 81 0.60 3.90 3.93
CA ASN A 81 0.50 5.21 3.30
C ASN A 81 -0.50 5.23 2.14
N PRO A 82 -1.82 5.19 2.38
CA PRO A 82 -2.80 5.33 1.30
C PRO A 82 -2.75 6.70 0.62
N TRP A 83 -2.17 7.72 1.26
CA TRP A 83 -2.00 9.05 0.68
C TRP A 83 -0.94 9.11 -0.41
N ILE A 84 -0.20 8.03 -0.64
CA ILE A 84 0.71 7.91 -1.79
C ILE A 84 -0.01 8.14 -3.13
N PHE A 85 -1.31 7.79 -3.21
CA PHE A 85 -2.14 8.06 -4.39
C PHE A 85 -2.47 9.55 -4.56
N ALA A 86 -2.41 10.34 -3.49
CA ALA A 86 -2.48 11.79 -3.50
C ALA A 86 -1.09 12.45 -3.63
N ARG A 87 -0.05 11.67 -3.97
CA ARG A 87 1.34 12.14 -4.10
C ARG A 87 1.94 12.68 -2.79
N LEU A 88 1.55 12.09 -1.66
CA LEU A 88 2.11 12.39 -0.35
C LEU A 88 2.91 11.20 0.18
N ASP A 89 4.16 11.44 0.55
CA ASP A 89 4.90 10.51 1.40
C ASP A 89 4.34 10.56 2.83
N ARG A 90 4.52 9.49 3.59
CA ARG A 90 3.81 9.30 4.86
C ARG A 90 4.13 10.40 5.87
N GLU A 91 5.35 10.93 5.83
CA GLU A 91 5.91 11.99 6.66
C GLU A 91 5.30 13.37 6.34
N GLN A 92 4.71 13.52 5.15
CA GLN A 92 4.06 14.76 4.72
C GLN A 92 2.57 14.82 5.11
N VAL A 93 2.02 13.70 5.59
CA VAL A 93 0.60 13.61 5.94
C VAL A 93 0.37 14.18 7.34
N PRO A 94 -0.45 15.24 7.49
CA PRO A 94 -0.73 15.82 8.80
C PRO A 94 -1.38 14.80 9.76
N PRO A 95 -1.04 14.80 11.05
CA PRO A 95 -1.64 13.88 12.03
C PRO A 95 -3.17 13.86 12.02
N GLU A 96 -3.80 15.03 11.87
CA GLU A 96 -5.26 15.15 11.83
C GLU A 96 -5.88 14.41 10.62
N LEU A 97 -5.23 14.46 9.46
CA LEU A 97 -5.68 13.71 8.28
C LEU A 97 -5.53 12.20 8.48
N VAL A 98 -4.51 11.78 9.24
CA VAL A 98 -4.33 10.38 9.60
C VAL A 98 -5.43 9.89 10.53
N LYS A 99 -5.70 10.64 11.62
CA LYS A 99 -6.78 10.35 12.57
C LYS A 99 -8.14 10.29 11.86
N GLU A 100 -8.42 11.24 10.98
CA GLU A 100 -9.65 11.25 10.19
C GLU A 100 -9.78 10.02 9.30
N THR A 101 -8.69 9.62 8.62
CA THR A 101 -8.67 8.45 7.75
C THR A 101 -8.89 7.16 8.51
N ILE A 102 -8.26 7.01 9.69
CA ILE A 102 -8.48 5.87 10.59
C ILE A 102 -9.95 5.77 10.99
N ARG A 103 -10.55 6.87 11.43
CA ARG A 103 -11.97 6.92 11.84
C ARG A 103 -12.90 6.53 10.69
N LYS A 104 -12.65 7.08 9.49
CA LYS A 104 -13.43 6.74 8.28
C LYS A 104 -13.26 5.27 7.87
N HIS A 105 -12.05 4.74 7.93
CA HIS A 105 -11.78 3.35 7.54
C HIS A 105 -12.40 2.37 8.56
N LEU A 106 -12.29 2.61 9.87
CA LEU A 106 -13.00 1.80 10.87
C LEU A 106 -14.51 1.80 10.63
N ALA A 107 -15.11 2.98 10.46
CA ALA A 107 -16.55 3.11 10.24
C ALA A 107 -17.00 2.31 9.01
N ARG A 108 -16.29 2.44 7.88
CA ARG A 108 -16.57 1.67 6.65
C ARG A 108 -16.34 0.17 6.81
N SER A 109 -15.35 -0.22 7.60
CA SER A 109 -15.07 -1.63 7.90
C SER A 109 -16.24 -2.24 8.69
N VAL A 110 -16.73 -1.54 9.71
CA VAL A 110 -17.91 -1.94 10.49
C VAL A 110 -19.18 -1.96 9.64
N GLU A 111 -19.38 -0.95 8.79
CA GLU A 111 -20.51 -0.90 7.86
C GLU A 111 -20.53 -2.10 6.90
N PHE A 112 -19.37 -2.49 6.36
CA PHE A 112 -19.28 -3.54 5.35
C PHE A 112 -19.24 -4.96 5.93
N TYR A 113 -18.48 -5.18 7.01
CA TYR A 113 -18.24 -6.51 7.58
C TYR A 113 -19.09 -6.79 8.84
N GLY A 114 -19.85 -5.82 9.34
CA GLY A 114 -20.53 -5.88 10.63
C GLY A 114 -19.60 -5.48 11.79
N ASP A 115 -20.18 -5.25 12.96
CA ASP A 115 -19.46 -4.68 14.11
C ASP A 115 -18.27 -5.52 14.57
N GLU A 116 -18.48 -6.82 14.76
CA GLU A 116 -17.45 -7.73 15.26
C GLU A 116 -16.29 -7.89 14.27
N ASP A 117 -16.60 -8.30 13.03
CA ASP A 117 -15.60 -8.57 12.01
C ASP A 117 -14.96 -7.30 11.45
N GLY A 118 -15.74 -6.24 11.27
CA GLY A 118 -15.25 -4.95 10.80
C GLY A 118 -14.21 -4.36 11.76
N SER A 119 -14.49 -4.41 13.06
CA SER A 119 -13.54 -3.98 14.08
C SER A 119 -12.32 -4.88 14.14
N ARG A 120 -12.50 -6.21 14.12
CA ARG A 120 -11.41 -7.20 14.20
C ARG A 120 -10.45 -7.12 13.02
N LEU A 121 -10.96 -7.02 11.80
CA LEU A 121 -10.16 -6.94 10.57
C LEU A 121 -9.42 -5.60 10.49
N PHE A 122 -10.06 -4.50 10.93
CA PHE A 122 -9.46 -3.18 10.88
C PHE A 122 -8.21 -3.02 11.76
N ARG A 123 -8.11 -3.74 12.89
CA ARG A 123 -6.96 -3.64 13.82
C ARG A 123 -5.61 -3.85 13.13
N LYS A 124 -5.53 -4.73 12.12
CA LYS A 124 -4.30 -4.93 11.34
C LYS A 124 -3.93 -3.69 10.53
N ASN A 125 -4.90 -3.01 9.93
CA ASN A 125 -4.69 -1.75 9.22
C ASN A 125 -4.35 -0.61 10.18
N ALA A 126 -5.00 -0.56 11.34
CA ALA A 126 -4.70 0.42 12.38
C ALA A 126 -3.20 0.41 12.74
N VAL A 127 -2.63 -0.77 13.02
CA VAL A 127 -1.19 -0.93 13.27
C VAL A 127 -0.34 -0.33 12.14
N GLN A 128 -0.76 -0.47 10.87
CA GLN A 128 0.00 0.05 9.73
C GLN A 128 -0.02 1.58 9.67
N TYR A 129 -1.14 2.22 10.03
CA TYR A 129 -1.24 3.68 10.08
C TYR A 129 -0.31 4.30 11.14
N VAL A 130 -0.21 3.66 12.31
CA VAL A 130 0.61 4.11 13.45
C VAL A 130 2.04 3.56 13.46
N MET A 131 2.42 2.75 12.45
CA MET A 131 3.69 2.02 12.48
C MET A 131 4.94 2.92 12.36
N MET A 132 4.78 4.15 11.86
CA MET A 132 5.85 5.16 11.85
C MET A 132 6.28 5.59 13.27
N ASN A 133 5.48 5.29 14.29
CA ASN A 133 5.66 5.81 15.65
C ASN A 133 6.64 4.97 16.50
N HIS A 134 7.50 4.16 15.87
CA HIS A 134 8.43 3.24 16.56
C HIS A 134 7.78 2.36 17.65
N LEU A 135 6.52 1.95 17.42
CA LEU A 135 5.77 1.18 18.42
C LEU A 135 6.56 -0.02 18.92
N THR A 136 6.57 -0.19 20.24
CA THR A 136 7.07 -1.37 20.90
C THR A 136 6.25 -2.60 20.49
N ARG A 137 6.80 -3.79 20.78
CA ARG A 137 6.06 -5.04 20.55
C ARG A 137 4.75 -5.08 21.34
N ASP A 138 4.75 -4.53 22.55
CA ASP A 138 3.58 -4.62 23.43
C ASP A 138 2.50 -3.60 23.05
N GLU A 139 2.86 -2.37 22.65
CA GLU A 139 1.89 -1.43 22.08
C GLU A 139 1.20 -2.00 20.83
N ARG A 140 1.96 -2.68 19.96
CA ARG A 140 1.37 -3.39 18.81
C ARG A 140 0.39 -4.48 19.24
N LYS A 141 0.70 -5.25 20.27
CA LYS A 141 -0.23 -6.27 20.80
C LYS A 141 -1.48 -5.64 21.38
N GLU A 142 -1.34 -4.51 22.08
CA GLU A 142 -2.50 -3.80 22.64
C GLU A 142 -3.48 -3.43 21.52
N ILE A 143 -3.03 -2.81 20.43
CA ILE A 143 -3.89 -2.45 19.28
C ILE A 143 -4.64 -3.67 18.72
N LEU A 144 -4.05 -4.87 18.78
CA LEU A 144 -4.68 -6.08 18.22
C LEU A 144 -5.74 -6.73 19.13
N LYS A 145 -5.85 -6.31 20.41
CA LYS A 145 -6.84 -6.86 21.34
C LYS A 145 -8.26 -6.42 21.02
N SER A 146 -9.22 -7.29 21.35
CA SER A 146 -10.64 -6.96 21.20
C SER A 146 -11.12 -5.92 22.20
N ARG A 147 -11.90 -4.96 21.72
CA ARG A 147 -12.52 -3.88 22.49
C ARG A 147 -13.60 -3.17 21.65
N PRO A 148 -14.53 -2.43 22.27
CA PRO A 148 -15.47 -1.56 21.57
C PRO A 148 -14.78 -0.52 20.67
N SER A 149 -15.44 -0.15 19.57
CA SER A 149 -14.90 0.80 18.58
C SER A 149 -14.54 2.16 19.16
N ALA A 150 -15.33 2.68 20.11
CA ALA A 150 -15.05 3.96 20.78
C ALA A 150 -13.73 3.91 21.57
N GLU A 151 -13.56 2.89 22.43
CA GLU A 151 -12.32 2.68 23.19
C GLU A 151 -11.11 2.42 22.27
N PHE A 152 -11.33 1.83 21.11
CA PHE A 152 -10.28 1.62 20.11
C PHE A 152 -9.81 2.93 19.49
N LEU A 153 -10.71 3.83 19.15
CA LEU A 153 -10.34 5.15 18.63
C LEU A 153 -9.60 5.98 19.69
N GLU A 154 -10.07 5.98 20.94
CA GLU A 154 -9.37 6.66 22.04
C GLU A 154 -7.95 6.11 22.27
N LEU A 155 -7.75 4.79 22.14
CA LEU A 155 -6.40 4.22 22.19
C LEU A 155 -5.53 4.78 21.06
N LEU A 156 -6.05 4.82 19.83
CA LEU A 156 -5.27 5.31 18.69
C LEU A 156 -4.95 6.80 18.82
N GLU A 157 -5.88 7.63 19.31
CA GLU A 157 -5.63 9.04 19.60
C GLU A 157 -4.51 9.23 20.62
N LYS A 158 -4.55 8.51 21.74
CA LYS A 158 -3.49 8.54 22.76
C LYS A 158 -2.13 8.13 22.20
N ILE A 159 -2.12 7.13 21.32
CA ILE A 159 -0.90 6.72 20.63
C ILE A 159 -0.41 7.90 19.78
N TYR A 160 -1.28 8.53 18.98
CA TYR A 160 -0.91 9.66 18.11
C TYR A 160 -0.41 10.91 18.84
N ASP A 161 -0.93 11.19 20.04
CA ASP A 161 -0.59 12.40 20.78
C ASP A 161 0.63 12.22 21.69
N SER A 162 1.22 11.02 21.74
CA SER A 162 2.40 10.74 22.56
C SER A 162 3.60 11.61 22.13
N PRO A 163 4.35 12.24 23.05
CA PRO A 163 5.46 13.17 22.75
C PRO A 163 6.58 12.60 21.86
N ILE A 164 6.69 11.27 21.77
CA ILE A 164 7.61 10.56 20.88
C ILE A 164 7.28 10.83 19.39
N MET A 165 6.11 11.40 19.10
CA MET A 165 5.57 11.56 17.75
C MET A 165 5.60 12.98 17.16
N GLN A 166 6.05 13.98 17.93
CA GLN A 166 6.18 15.36 17.43
C GLN A 166 7.63 15.74 17.10
N ALA A 167 8.57 14.78 17.14
CA ALA A 167 9.99 14.99 16.88
C ALA A 167 10.40 14.50 15.48
#